data_AF-A0A0U3JAQ4-F1
#
_entry.id   AF-A0A0U3JAQ4-F1
#
_cell.length_a   1.000
_cell.length_b   1.000
_cell.length_c   1.000
_cell.angle_alpha   90.00
_cell.angle_beta   90.00
_cell.angle_gamma   90.00
#
_symmetry.space_group_name_H-M   'P 1'
#
loop_
_entity.id
_entity.type
_entity.pdbx_description
1 polymer ?
#
loop_
_entity_poly.entity_id
_entity_poly.type
_entity_poly.pdbx_seq_one_letter_code
_entity_poly.pdbx_strand_id
1 'polypeptide(L)'
;MYMYFFFFFGVLFIVLVVRFYMFYYWGYKNLDYKIGLGNWVDSFECGFMTHGFSENFFSFSYLNLLVFFVIFDLEISLLLNIPFDGVWYNSFFCYMIFMVMILIMYIIEVYYGFVTWTN
;
A
#
# COMPACT_ATOMS: atom_id res chain seq x y z
N MET A 1 47.24 32.46 19.33
CA MET A 1 46.13 33.43 19.15
C MET A 1 45.00 32.85 18.27
N TYR A 2 45.29 32.34 17.07
CA TYR A 2 44.30 31.72 16.17
C TYR A 2 43.52 30.52 16.76
N MET A 3 44.19 29.68 17.58
CA MET A 3 43.54 28.50 18.18
C MET A 3 42.47 28.88 19.22
N TYR A 4 42.71 29.93 20.03
CA TYR A 4 41.72 30.46 20.97
C TYR A 4 40.56 31.16 20.26
N PHE A 5 40.85 31.84 19.15
CA PHE A 5 39.83 32.47 18.32
C PHE A 5 38.87 31.43 17.71
N PHE A 6 39.41 30.33 17.15
CA PHE A 6 38.59 29.25 16.62
C PHE A 6 37.77 28.55 17.70
N PHE A 7 38.35 28.32 18.89
CA PHE A 7 37.64 27.74 20.02
C PHE A 7 36.46 28.62 20.49
N PHE A 8 36.68 29.94 20.59
CA PHE A 8 35.62 30.89 20.98
C PHE A 8 34.45 30.91 19.98
N PHE A 9 34.74 30.97 18.69
CA PHE A 9 33.72 30.89 17.64
C PHE A 9 32.99 29.54 17.62
N GLY A 10 33.71 28.44 17.88
CA GLY A 10 33.11 27.11 18.01
C GLY A 10 32.12 27.02 19.17
N VAL A 11 32.48 27.54 20.35
CA VAL A 11 31.59 27.58 21.51
C VAL A 11 30.36 28.46 21.24
N LEU A 12 30.54 29.64 20.63
CA LEU A 12 29.43 30.50 20.25
C LEU A 12 28.47 29.81 19.27
N PHE A 13 29.00 29.11 18.27
CA PHE A 13 28.18 28.36 17.32
C PHE A 13 27.36 27.27 18.00
N ILE A 14 27.96 26.51 18.92
CA ILE A 14 27.27 25.46 19.69
C ILE A 14 26.13 26.07 20.54
N VAL A 15 26.39 27.19 21.21
CA VAL A 15 25.36 27.88 22.03
C VAL A 15 24.19 28.36 21.15
N LEU A 16 24.48 28.88 19.96
CA LEU A 16 23.44 29.30 19.01
C LEU A 16 22.59 28.12 18.52
N VAL A 17 23.22 27.00 18.19
CA VAL A 17 22.52 25.77 17.75
C VAL A 17 21.62 25.24 18.87
N VAL A 18 22.11 25.19 20.11
CA VAL A 18 21.31 24.74 21.26
C VAL A 18 20.13 25.68 21.49
N ARG A 19 20.33 27.00 21.42
CA ARG A 19 19.22 27.96 21.55
C ARG A 19 18.20 27.83 20.43
N PHE A 20 18.64 27.61 19.21
CA PHE A 20 17.76 27.41 18.07
C PHE A 20 16.93 26.14 18.23
N TYR A 21 17.55 25.04 18.66
CA TYR A 21 16.85 23.79 18.96
C TYR A 21 15.80 23.96 20.07
N MET A 22 16.17 24.63 21.17
CA MET A 22 15.26 24.87 22.29
C MET A 22 14.11 25.80 21.91
N PHE A 23 14.37 26.83 21.07
CA PHE A 23 13.33 27.70 20.52
C PHE A 23 12.38 26.92 19.60
N TYR A 24 12.90 25.99 18.80
CA TYR A 24 12.07 25.15 17.96
C TYR A 24 11.15 24.24 18.80
N TYR A 25 11.73 23.51 19.76
CA TYR A 25 11.00 22.56 20.59
C TYR A 25 9.99 23.24 21.52
N TRP A 26 10.35 24.37 22.13
CA TRP A 26 9.48 25.05 23.10
C TRP A 26 8.53 26.08 22.45
N GLY A 27 8.95 26.72 21.36
CA GLY A 27 8.18 27.75 20.67
C GLY A 27 7.08 27.19 19.77
N TYR A 28 7.42 26.28 18.86
CA TYR A 28 6.46 25.80 17.86
C TYR A 28 5.54 24.72 18.40
N LYS A 29 6.06 23.79 19.21
CA LYS A 29 5.25 22.69 19.79
C LYS A 29 4.11 23.19 20.68
N ASN A 30 4.33 24.30 21.40
CA ASN A 30 3.29 24.95 22.20
C ASN A 30 2.27 25.70 21.34
N LEU A 31 2.67 26.24 20.19
CA LEU A 31 1.77 26.90 19.24
C LEU A 31 0.87 25.86 18.56
N ASP A 32 1.44 24.75 18.10
CA ASP A 32 0.72 23.65 17.45
C ASP A 32 -0.32 23.00 18.38
N TYR A 33 0.02 22.82 19.67
CA TYR A 33 -0.94 22.37 20.69
C TYR A 33 -2.11 23.37 20.86
N LYS A 34 -1.82 24.68 20.83
CA LYS A 34 -2.82 25.73 21.06
C LYS A 34 -3.73 25.96 19.85
N ILE A 35 -3.22 25.70 18.64
CA ILE A 35 -3.95 25.81 17.37
C ILE A 35 -4.66 24.48 17.04
N GLY A 36 -4.38 23.41 17.79
CA GLY A 36 -4.98 22.09 17.57
C GLY A 36 -4.50 21.42 16.28
N LEU A 37 -3.39 21.88 15.69
CA LEU A 37 -2.82 21.37 14.44
C LEU A 37 -2.48 19.87 14.54
N GLY A 38 -2.09 19.39 15.73
CA GLY A 38 -1.86 17.95 15.97
C GLY A 38 -3.09 17.10 15.61
N ASN A 39 -4.27 17.54 16.02
CA ASN A 39 -5.53 16.81 15.82
C ASN A 39 -5.98 16.77 14.35
N TRP A 40 -5.46 17.66 13.49
CA TRP A 40 -5.77 17.63 12.05
C TRP A 40 -4.91 16.63 11.29
N VAL A 41 -3.74 16.25 11.83
CA VAL A 41 -2.79 15.32 11.21
C VAL A 41 -2.99 13.89 11.73
N ASP A 42 -3.72 13.72 12.83
CA ASP A 42 -3.98 12.42 13.43
C ASP A 42 -5.06 11.61 12.69
N SER A 43 -4.93 10.28 12.76
CA SER A 43 -5.91 9.34 12.23
C SER A 43 -7.25 9.45 12.98
N PHE A 44 -8.37 9.36 12.26
CA PHE A 44 -9.69 9.39 12.87
C PHE A 44 -10.01 8.06 13.57
N GLU A 45 -9.89 8.03 14.90
CA GLU A 45 -10.28 6.89 15.74
C GLU A 45 -11.62 7.10 16.46
N CYS A 46 -12.60 7.67 15.73
CA CYS A 46 -13.95 7.91 16.27
C CYS A 46 -13.97 8.75 17.57
N GLY A 47 -12.98 9.62 17.76
CA GLY A 47 -12.88 10.52 18.92
C GLY A 47 -12.20 9.94 20.16
N PHE A 48 -11.65 8.72 20.08
CA PHE A 48 -10.83 8.13 21.13
C PHE A 48 -9.33 8.36 20.89
N MET A 49 -8.54 8.24 21.96
CA MET A 49 -7.07 8.30 21.88
C MET A 49 -6.54 6.99 21.27
N THR A 50 -5.53 7.08 20.42
CA THR A 50 -4.97 5.93 19.72
C THR A 50 -4.39 4.90 20.68
N HIS A 51 -4.99 3.71 20.73
CA HIS A 51 -4.52 2.59 21.55
C HIS A 51 -4.18 1.39 20.65
N GLY A 52 -2.91 1.27 20.28
CA GLY A 52 -2.38 0.14 19.50
C GLY A 52 -1.87 0.55 18.13
N PHE A 53 -1.13 -0.38 17.49
CA PHE A 53 -0.80 -0.25 16.07
C PHE A 53 -2.02 -0.69 15.26
N SER A 54 -2.39 0.07 14.23
CA SER A 54 -3.43 -0.30 13.28
C SER A 54 -2.92 -1.43 12.37
N GLU A 55 -2.84 -2.64 12.89
CA GLU A 55 -2.57 -3.82 12.07
C GLU A 55 -3.85 -4.19 11.34
N ASN A 56 -3.89 -3.91 10.03
CA ASN A 56 -4.94 -4.42 9.17
C ASN A 56 -4.77 -5.93 9.05
N PHE A 57 -5.58 -6.70 9.77
CA PHE A 57 -5.73 -8.14 9.55
C PHE A 57 -6.44 -8.37 8.22
N PHE A 58 -5.71 -8.20 7.13
CA PHE A 58 -6.18 -8.55 5.81
C PHE A 58 -6.39 -10.07 5.78
N SER A 59 -7.61 -10.51 5.50
CA SER A 59 -7.88 -11.95 5.47
C SER A 59 -7.19 -12.60 4.27
N PHE A 60 -6.74 -13.82 4.46
CA PHE A 60 -6.07 -14.61 3.42
C PHE A 60 -6.95 -14.78 2.16
N SER A 61 -8.28 -14.75 2.31
CA SER A 61 -9.24 -14.86 1.22
C SER A 61 -9.06 -13.78 0.15
N TYR A 62 -8.78 -12.53 0.54
CA TYR A 62 -8.58 -11.44 -0.41
C TYR A 62 -7.29 -11.63 -1.22
N LEU A 63 -6.21 -12.12 -0.58
CA LEU A 63 -4.95 -12.40 -1.26
C LEU A 63 -5.13 -13.51 -2.29
N ASN A 64 -5.89 -14.54 -1.93
CA ASN A 64 -6.17 -15.65 -2.83
C ASN A 64 -6.99 -15.21 -4.06
N LEU A 65 -8.01 -14.36 -3.85
CA LEU A 65 -8.81 -13.80 -4.94
C LEU A 65 -7.96 -12.93 -5.89
N LEU A 66 -7.00 -12.17 -5.35
CA LEU A 66 -6.07 -11.37 -6.17
C LEU A 66 -5.19 -12.26 -7.06
N VAL A 67 -4.70 -13.38 -6.55
CA VAL A 67 -3.89 -14.32 -7.34
C VAL A 67 -4.71 -14.94 -8.48
N PHE A 68 -5.93 -15.39 -8.21
CA PHE A 68 -6.81 -15.92 -9.25
C PHE A 68 -7.21 -14.86 -10.29
N PHE A 69 -7.46 -13.62 -9.86
CA PHE A 69 -7.74 -12.50 -10.75
C PHE A 69 -6.60 -12.28 -11.77
N VAL A 70 -5.34 -12.32 -11.32
CA VAL A 70 -4.18 -12.16 -12.22
C VAL A 70 -4.07 -13.30 -13.22
N ILE A 71 -4.35 -14.55 -12.81
CA ILE A 71 -4.34 -15.71 -13.70
C ILE A 71 -5.44 -15.59 -14.75
N PHE A 72 -6.66 -15.25 -14.33
CA PHE A 72 -7.81 -15.13 -15.23
C PHE A 72 -7.66 -13.96 -16.23
N ASP A 73 -7.01 -12.85 -15.83
CA ASP A 73 -6.69 -11.74 -16.74
C ASP A 73 -5.70 -12.15 -17.84
N LEU A 74 -4.72 -13.00 -17.50
CA LEU A 74 -3.80 -13.59 -18.47
C LEU A 74 -4.53 -14.51 -19.46
N GLU A 75 -5.45 -15.35 -18.97
CA GLU A 75 -6.24 -16.26 -19.82
C GLU A 75 -7.14 -15.50 -20.80
N ILE A 76 -7.78 -14.42 -20.36
CA ILE A 76 -8.56 -13.55 -21.24
C ILE A 76 -7.67 -12.85 -22.27
N SER A 77 -6.49 -12.39 -21.86
CA SER A 77 -5.52 -11.78 -22.77
C SER A 77 -5.10 -12.74 -23.89
N LEU A 78 -5.01 -14.05 -23.60
CA LEU A 78 -4.79 -15.08 -24.61
C LEU A 78 -5.98 -15.27 -25.55
N LEU A 79 -7.21 -15.22 -25.02
CA LEU A 79 -8.44 -15.28 -25.83
C LEU A 79 -8.61 -14.07 -26.74
N LEU A 80 -8.07 -12.91 -26.37
CA LEU A 80 -8.11 -11.71 -27.19
C LEU A 80 -7.42 -11.91 -28.57
N ASN A 81 -6.53 -12.89 -28.68
CA ASN A 81 -5.83 -13.18 -29.93
C ASN A 81 -6.71 -13.89 -30.98
N ILE A 82 -7.87 -14.44 -30.62
CA ILE A 82 -8.78 -15.16 -31.52
C ILE A 82 -9.16 -14.37 -32.79
N PRO A 83 -9.65 -13.11 -32.72
CA PRO A 83 -9.99 -12.34 -33.92
C PRO A 83 -8.79 -12.03 -34.82
N PHE A 84 -7.57 -12.05 -34.29
CA PHE A 84 -6.36 -11.73 -35.03
C PHE A 84 -5.74 -12.94 -35.75
N ASP A 85 -5.98 -14.16 -35.25
CA ASP A 85 -5.33 -15.39 -35.74
C ASP A 85 -5.90 -15.93 -37.07
N GLY A 86 -7.00 -15.36 -37.58
CA GLY A 86 -7.62 -15.81 -38.83
C GLY A 86 -8.24 -17.22 -38.74
N VAL A 87 -9.03 -17.61 -39.76
CA VAL A 87 -9.82 -18.86 -39.75
C VAL A 87 -8.97 -20.05 -40.18
N TRP A 88 -8.02 -20.47 -39.35
CA TRP A 88 -7.28 -21.72 -39.53
C TRP A 88 -7.91 -22.82 -38.65
N TYR A 89 -8.36 -23.92 -39.26
CA TYR A 89 -9.11 -25.00 -38.58
C TYR A 89 -8.38 -25.59 -37.36
N ASN A 90 -7.04 -25.66 -37.40
CA ASN A 90 -6.26 -26.23 -36.29
C ASN A 90 -6.22 -25.30 -35.07
N SER A 91 -6.01 -23.99 -35.26
CA SER A 91 -5.97 -23.02 -34.17
C SER A 91 -7.34 -22.89 -33.49
N PHE A 92 -8.43 -22.96 -34.27
CA PHE A 92 -9.80 -22.90 -33.75
C PHE A 92 -10.10 -24.01 -32.74
N PHE A 93 -9.67 -25.25 -33.01
CA PHE A 93 -9.88 -26.36 -32.09
C PHE A 93 -9.12 -26.17 -30.76
N CYS A 94 -7.90 -25.63 -30.80
CA CYS A 94 -7.13 -25.30 -29.61
C CYS A 94 -7.85 -24.25 -28.74
N TYR A 95 -8.38 -23.18 -29.35
CA TYR A 95 -9.15 -22.16 -28.63
C TYR A 95 -10.43 -22.73 -27.99
N MET A 96 -11.13 -23.65 -28.66
CA MET A 96 -12.30 -24.32 -28.09
C MET A 96 -11.95 -25.18 -26.88
N ILE A 97 -10.86 -25.94 -26.91
CA ILE A 97 -10.37 -26.69 -25.75
C ILE A 97 -9.98 -25.74 -24.62
N PHE A 98 -9.31 -24.64 -24.94
CA PHE A 98 -8.89 -23.64 -23.96
C PHE A 98 -10.08 -23.02 -23.24
N MET A 99 -11.15 -22.66 -23.96
CA MET A 99 -12.41 -22.18 -23.37
C MET A 99 -13.04 -23.19 -22.41
N VAL A 100 -13.03 -24.48 -22.76
CA VAL A 100 -13.55 -25.54 -21.87
C VAL A 100 -12.70 -25.66 -20.60
N MET A 101 -11.37 -25.54 -20.71
CA MET A 101 -10.49 -25.56 -19.54
C MET A 101 -10.77 -24.40 -18.59
N ILE A 102 -10.92 -23.17 -19.11
CA ILE A 102 -11.25 -21.99 -18.31
C ILE A 102 -12.59 -22.20 -17.57
N LEU A 103 -13.60 -22.74 -18.25
CA LEU A 103 -14.89 -23.04 -17.62
C LEU A 103 -14.77 -24.06 -16.49
N ILE A 104 -13.98 -25.12 -16.67
CA ILE A 104 -13.74 -26.13 -15.62
C ILE A 104 -13.03 -25.50 -14.42
N MET A 105 -12.00 -24.69 -14.65
CA MET A 105 -11.25 -24.02 -13.58
C MET A 105 -12.12 -23.03 -12.80
N TYR A 106 -12.99 -22.29 -13.49
CA TYR A 106 -13.94 -21.40 -12.84
C TYR A 106 -14.97 -22.16 -11.98
N ILE A 107 -15.49 -23.29 -12.47
CA ILE A 107 -16.39 -24.14 -11.67
C ILE A 107 -15.69 -24.64 -10.40
N ILE A 108 -14.42 -25.05 -10.52
CA ILE A 108 -13.59 -25.46 -9.39
C ILE A 108 -13.44 -24.32 -8.38
N GLU A 109 -13.12 -23.12 -8.84
CA GLU A 109 -12.95 -21.92 -8.00
C GLU A 109 -14.22 -21.61 -7.18
N VAL A 110 -15.37 -21.64 -7.84
CA VAL A 110 -16.68 -21.41 -7.20
C VAL A 110 -17.01 -22.55 -6.23
N TYR A 111 -16.74 -23.80 -6.59
CA TYR A 111 -17.03 -24.96 -5.75
C TYR A 111 -16.23 -24.96 -4.44
N TYR A 112 -14.97 -24.55 -4.49
CA TYR A 112 -14.13 -24.43 -3.28
C TYR A 112 -14.46 -23.20 -2.43
N GLY A 113 -15.39 -22.34 -2.86
CA GLY A 113 -15.84 -21.20 -2.06
C GLY A 113 -14.83 -20.06 -1.99
N PHE A 114 -13.86 -19.98 -2.91
CA PHE A 114 -12.91 -18.87 -2.92
C PHE A 114 -13.56 -17.52 -3.23
N VAL A 115 -14.72 -17.54 -3.90
CA VAL A 115 -15.52 -16.36 -4.24
C VAL A 115 -16.47 -15.95 -3.11
N THR A 116 -16.76 -16.84 -2.15
CA THR A 116 -17.73 -16.54 -1.09
C THR A 116 -17.11 -15.74 0.04
N TRP A 117 -17.67 -14.57 0.28
CA TRP A 117 -17.35 -13.72 1.43
C TRP A 117 -18.23 -14.11 2.62
N THR A 118 -18.03 -15.30 3.18
CA THR A 118 -18.66 -15.66 4.44
C THR A 118 -17.71 -15.36 5.59
N ASN A 119 -18.17 -14.53 6.53
CA ASN A 119 -17.49 -14.24 7.80
C ASN A 119 -17.02 -15.53 8.51
#